data_AF-A0A4Z0V4N3-F1
#
_entry.id   AF-A0A4Z0V4N3-F1
#
_cell.length_a   1.000
_cell.length_b   1.000
_cell.length_c   1.000
_cell.angle_alpha   90.00
_cell.angle_beta   90.00
_cell.angle_gamma   90.00
#
_symmetry.space_group_name_H-M   'P 1'
#
loop_
_entity.id
_entity.type
_entity.pdbx_description
1 polymer ?
#
loop_
_entity_poly.entity_id
_entity_poly.type
_entity_poly.pdbx_seq_one_letter_code
_entity_poly.pdbx_strand_id
1 'polypeptide(L)'
;MIQHIKRHFILLVNIVLVLTASAMTVDEVPNVHLASRARYVSNPSGVLSESAVSSLDAAIARLWDKTSVEMVVVAIDRIDPSMTPEEFATALFEKWGIGKSDKDNGLLLLISRDDRAVQIRTGYGLEGVVPDIIAGRVIRDEIVPRFRNGDYDGGTLAAVNRLSAVILDPSVREELMSAQKNDTPKSISDGFDGEEVFSFFLKGALAIALIMLAIIIYYIRSSRRMDDVERWRYLNTLWVPAAIVAFATLGIGAIPFAILSWKMHRVRRHRRSCQHCGARMELVDEVHDNDYLTPAQDLEEKLKSVDYDVWHCPKCAQTDIYPYVNRSANYIECPNCHARTMTLSDRRILRQPTTHREGEGVDIYYCRNCGNHHQKRFGIQRKPDMEAAAAGAVLGSMLGRRRGGFGGGGGFGGGSFGGGSTGGGGAGGSW
;
A
#
# COMPACT_ATOMS: atom_id res chain seq x y z
N MET A 1 42.15 11.78 42.59
CA MET A 1 40.76 11.36 42.92
C MET A 1 39.84 11.24 41.69
N ILE A 2 39.92 12.17 40.72
CA ILE A 2 39.06 12.16 39.50
C ILE A 2 39.40 11.05 38.47
N GLN A 3 40.64 10.54 38.44
CA GLN A 3 41.04 9.47 37.50
C GLN A 3 40.57 8.05 37.92
N HIS A 4 40.38 7.79 39.22
CA HIS A 4 39.85 6.50 39.68
C HIS A 4 38.34 6.36 39.40
N ILE A 5 37.58 7.47 39.47
CA ILE A 5 36.15 7.50 39.17
C ILE A 5 35.86 7.16 37.70
N LYS A 6 36.69 7.65 36.75
CA LYS A 6 36.53 7.32 35.32
C LYS A 6 36.82 5.85 35.00
N ARG A 7 37.77 5.21 35.69
CA ARG A 7 38.12 3.80 35.48
C ARG A 7 37.05 2.84 36.04
N HIS A 8 36.39 3.22 37.14
CA HIS A 8 35.23 2.48 37.67
C HIS A 8 33.94 2.75 36.88
N PHE A 9 33.76 3.94 36.30
CA PHE A 9 32.62 4.24 35.43
C PHE A 9 32.71 3.47 34.10
N ILE A 10 33.90 3.32 33.52
CA ILE A 10 34.10 2.51 32.30
C ILE A 10 33.93 1.00 32.59
N LEU A 11 34.30 0.53 33.80
CA LEU A 11 34.03 -0.85 34.24
C LEU A 11 32.53 -1.10 34.52
N LEU A 12 31.81 -0.14 35.11
CA LEU A 12 30.36 -0.24 35.33
C LEU A 12 29.56 -0.16 34.03
N VAL A 13 29.98 0.66 33.05
CA VAL A 13 29.34 0.73 31.73
C VAL A 13 29.63 -0.51 30.87
N ASN A 14 30.74 -1.22 31.09
CA ASN A 14 31.00 -2.52 30.44
C ASN A 14 30.36 -3.72 31.16
N ILE A 15 30.04 -3.62 32.46
CA ILE A 15 29.33 -4.68 33.21
C ILE A 15 27.81 -4.62 32.97
N VAL A 16 27.26 -3.49 32.55
CA VAL A 16 25.84 -3.37 32.13
C VAL A 16 25.61 -3.89 30.69
N LEU A 17 26.67 -4.25 29.96
CA LEU A 17 26.59 -4.81 28.60
C LEU A 17 26.64 -6.36 28.57
N VAL A 18 26.23 -7.02 29.65
CA VAL A 18 26.16 -8.48 29.71
C VAL A 18 24.80 -8.92 30.28
N LEU A 19 24.04 -9.62 29.43
CA LEU A 19 22.92 -10.52 29.72
C LEU A 19 21.58 -9.88 30.13
N THR A 20 20.96 -9.10 29.24
CA THR A 20 19.53 -9.35 29.00
C THR A 20 19.44 -10.46 27.97
N ALA A 21 19.20 -11.70 28.41
CA ALA A 21 18.73 -12.75 27.53
C ALA A 21 17.36 -12.30 27.00
N SER A 22 17.35 -11.65 25.84
CA SER A 22 16.13 -11.17 25.21
C SER A 22 15.27 -12.38 24.89
N ALA A 23 14.13 -12.47 25.56
CA ALA A 23 13.11 -13.45 25.23
C ALA A 23 12.65 -13.22 23.79
N MET A 24 12.63 -14.26 22.96
CA MET A 24 12.32 -14.14 21.54
C MET A 24 10.82 -14.31 21.30
N THR A 25 10.23 -13.39 20.55
CA THR A 25 8.83 -13.50 20.09
C THR A 25 8.73 -14.40 18.86
N VAL A 26 7.53 -14.91 18.56
CA VAL A 26 7.24 -15.70 17.34
C VAL A 26 7.55 -14.90 16.05
N ASP A 27 7.57 -13.57 16.14
CA ASP A 27 7.92 -12.66 15.05
C ASP A 27 9.41 -12.56 14.75
N GLU A 28 10.24 -12.82 15.74
CA GLU A 28 11.69 -12.66 15.63
C GLU A 28 12.40 -13.96 15.25
N VAL A 29 11.76 -15.13 15.42
CA VAL A 29 12.34 -16.42 15.02
C VAL A 29 12.53 -16.44 13.49
N PRO A 30 13.78 -16.53 12.99
CA PRO A 30 14.02 -16.48 11.55
C PRO A 30 13.58 -17.79 10.89
N ASN A 31 12.69 -17.71 9.92
CA ASN A 31 12.34 -18.84 9.06
C ASN A 31 13.44 -19.04 8.01
N VAL A 32 14.42 -19.89 8.34
CA VAL A 32 15.59 -20.16 7.49
C VAL A 32 15.24 -20.79 6.14
N HIS A 33 14.08 -21.45 6.05
CA HIS A 33 13.63 -22.12 4.83
C HIS A 33 13.23 -21.12 3.73
N LEU A 34 12.73 -19.95 4.13
CA LEU A 34 12.48 -18.81 3.23
C LEU A 34 13.78 -18.22 2.67
N ALA A 35 14.90 -18.37 3.37
CA ALA A 35 16.20 -17.90 2.88
C ALA A 35 16.90 -18.94 2.00
N SER A 36 16.74 -20.23 2.32
CA SER A 36 17.32 -21.34 1.58
C SER A 36 16.49 -22.60 1.72
N ARG A 37 16.09 -23.19 0.58
CA ARG A 37 15.31 -24.44 0.47
C ARG A 37 15.94 -25.64 1.18
N ALA A 38 17.25 -25.62 1.37
CA ALA A 38 17.98 -26.72 2.02
C ALA A 38 18.08 -26.58 3.55
N ARG A 39 17.48 -25.53 4.14
CA ARG A 39 17.55 -25.24 5.58
C ARG A 39 16.21 -25.54 6.25
N TYR A 40 16.26 -26.29 7.34
CA TYR A 40 15.12 -26.71 8.16
C TYR A 40 15.34 -26.44 9.66
N VAL A 41 16.59 -26.13 10.05
CA VAL A 41 16.96 -25.82 11.42
C VAL A 41 17.16 -24.31 11.60
N SER A 42 16.30 -23.68 12.39
CA SER A 42 16.47 -22.31 12.86
C SER A 42 17.19 -22.29 14.21
N ASN A 43 18.39 -21.73 14.26
CA ASN A 43 19.26 -21.71 15.45
C ASN A 43 19.88 -20.30 15.66
N PRO A 44 19.07 -19.23 15.82
CA PRO A 44 19.58 -17.86 15.92
C PRO A 44 20.44 -17.62 17.16
N SER A 45 20.20 -18.40 18.23
CA SER A 45 20.89 -18.30 19.51
C SER A 45 22.17 -19.14 19.61
N GLY A 46 22.49 -19.97 18.60
CA GLY A 46 23.63 -20.87 18.66
C GLY A 46 23.53 -21.93 19.77
N VAL A 47 22.30 -22.37 20.10
CA VAL A 47 22.05 -23.46 21.07
C VAL A 47 22.63 -24.78 20.56
N LEU A 48 22.54 -25.00 19.25
CA LEU A 48 23.13 -26.14 18.55
C LEU A 48 24.45 -25.74 17.88
N SER A 49 25.40 -26.67 17.75
CA SER A 49 26.60 -26.43 16.96
C SER A 49 26.30 -26.38 15.46
N GLU A 50 27.12 -25.67 14.67
CA GLU A 50 26.99 -25.65 13.21
C GLU A 50 27.09 -27.06 12.58
N SER A 51 27.88 -27.96 13.18
CA SER A 51 27.96 -29.36 12.77
C SER A 51 26.65 -30.11 13.01
N ALA A 52 25.98 -29.86 14.14
CA ALA A 52 24.70 -30.46 14.45
C ALA A 52 23.61 -29.91 13.52
N VAL A 53 23.56 -28.59 13.33
CA VAL A 53 22.65 -27.93 12.38
C VAL A 53 22.78 -28.54 10.98
N SER A 54 24.01 -28.67 10.47
CA SER A 54 24.25 -29.27 9.15
C SER A 54 23.81 -30.74 9.06
N SER A 55 24.04 -31.51 10.13
CA SER A 55 23.64 -32.92 10.19
C SER A 55 22.12 -33.09 10.25
N LEU A 56 21.43 -32.21 10.99
CA LEU A 56 19.99 -32.15 11.10
C LEU A 56 19.34 -31.74 9.78
N ASP A 57 19.82 -30.66 9.14
CA ASP A 57 19.36 -30.23 7.82
C ASP A 57 19.45 -31.38 6.80
N ALA A 58 20.57 -32.11 6.79
CA ALA A 58 20.77 -33.24 5.90
C ALA A 58 19.84 -34.43 6.23
N ALA A 59 19.55 -34.69 7.52
CA ALA A 59 18.62 -35.73 7.94
C ALA A 59 17.18 -35.39 7.55
N ILE A 60 16.76 -34.15 7.80
CA ILE A 60 15.42 -33.65 7.49
C ILE A 60 15.21 -33.60 5.97
N ALA A 61 16.19 -33.16 5.18
CA ALA A 61 16.11 -33.19 3.72
C ALA A 61 15.85 -34.60 3.17
N ARG A 62 16.53 -35.62 3.73
CA ARG A 62 16.32 -37.03 3.35
C ARG A 62 14.94 -37.54 3.75
N LEU A 63 14.40 -37.08 4.88
CA LEU A 63 13.03 -37.41 5.29
C LEU A 63 12.04 -36.80 4.29
N TRP A 64 12.19 -35.51 4.00
CA TRP A 64 11.28 -34.78 3.14
C TRP A 64 11.23 -35.33 1.71
N ASP A 65 12.38 -35.71 1.16
CA ASP A 65 12.48 -36.36 -0.16
C ASP A 65 11.76 -37.73 -0.20
N LYS A 66 11.71 -38.45 0.93
CA LYS A 66 11.13 -39.79 0.98
C LYS A 66 9.64 -39.83 1.35
N THR A 67 9.13 -38.85 2.11
CA THR A 67 7.77 -38.91 2.70
C THR A 67 6.94 -37.65 2.50
N SER A 68 7.49 -36.57 1.93
CA SER A 68 6.87 -35.24 1.82
C SER A 68 6.52 -34.54 3.15
N VAL A 69 6.88 -35.16 4.29
CA VAL A 69 6.70 -34.60 5.64
C VAL A 69 7.63 -33.41 5.84
N GLU A 70 7.06 -32.29 6.29
CA GLU A 70 7.80 -31.07 6.57
C GLU A 70 8.18 -31.00 8.05
N MET A 71 9.38 -31.48 8.37
CA MET A 71 9.95 -31.41 9.72
C MET A 71 10.80 -30.14 9.88
N VAL A 72 10.68 -29.47 11.02
CA VAL A 72 11.39 -28.23 11.34
C VAL A 72 11.94 -28.30 12.75
N VAL A 73 13.17 -27.83 12.96
CA VAL A 73 13.78 -27.70 14.29
C VAL A 73 14.03 -26.22 14.57
N VAL A 74 13.62 -25.76 15.75
CA VAL A 74 13.84 -24.40 16.22
C VAL A 74 14.52 -24.45 17.58
N ALA A 75 15.73 -23.90 17.68
CA ALA A 75 16.50 -23.86 18.90
C ALA A 75 16.85 -22.41 19.26
N ILE A 76 16.33 -21.95 20.41
CA ILE A 76 16.45 -20.57 20.89
C ILE A 76 16.83 -20.56 22.37
N ASP A 77 17.37 -19.44 22.85
CA ASP A 77 17.73 -19.31 24.27
C ASP A 77 16.48 -19.27 25.15
N ARG A 78 15.51 -18.42 24.83
CA ARG A 78 14.32 -18.17 25.66
C ARG A 78 13.12 -17.77 24.80
N ILE A 79 11.93 -18.29 25.11
CA ILE A 79 10.66 -17.86 24.50
C ILE A 79 10.10 -16.62 25.20
N ASP A 80 9.24 -15.87 24.52
CA ASP A 80 8.45 -14.80 25.14
C ASP A 80 7.75 -15.30 26.43
N PRO A 81 8.02 -14.70 27.60
CA PRO A 81 7.47 -15.14 28.87
C PRO A 81 5.96 -14.94 29.00
N SER A 82 5.32 -14.22 28.06
CA SER A 82 3.86 -14.11 27.98
C SER A 82 3.17 -15.35 27.41
N MET A 83 3.94 -16.31 26.87
CA MET A 83 3.44 -17.56 26.30
C MET A 83 4.06 -18.78 26.99
N THR A 84 3.30 -19.87 27.06
CA THR A 84 3.84 -21.19 27.38
C THR A 84 4.63 -21.77 26.19
N PRO A 85 5.56 -22.73 26.40
CA PRO A 85 6.27 -23.39 25.30
C PRO A 85 5.34 -24.08 24.29
N GLU A 86 4.19 -24.57 24.77
CA GLU A 86 3.13 -25.14 23.95
C GLU A 86 2.48 -24.09 23.04
N GLU A 87 2.01 -22.97 23.61
CA GLU A 87 1.41 -21.87 22.85
C GLU A 87 2.38 -21.28 21.84
N PHE A 88 3.65 -21.09 22.23
CA PHE A 88 4.68 -20.59 21.35
C PHE A 88 4.93 -21.52 20.16
N ALA A 89 5.03 -22.83 20.42
CA ALA A 89 5.23 -23.81 19.35
C ALA A 89 4.04 -23.87 18.39
N THR A 90 2.80 -23.82 18.91
CA THR A 90 1.58 -23.79 18.08
C THR A 90 1.53 -22.53 17.22
N ALA A 91 1.74 -21.35 17.82
CA ALA A 91 1.74 -20.09 17.10
C ALA A 91 2.82 -20.05 16.01
N LEU A 92 4.01 -20.59 16.29
CA LEU A 92 5.10 -20.67 15.32
C LEU A 92 4.77 -21.65 14.20
N PHE A 93 4.19 -22.80 14.52
CA PHE A 93 3.76 -23.81 13.56
C PHE A 93 2.74 -23.24 12.56
N GLU A 94 1.67 -22.61 13.07
CA GLU A 94 0.61 -22.00 12.26
C GLU A 94 1.16 -20.86 11.41
N LYS A 95 1.99 -19.99 12.01
CA LYS A 95 2.58 -18.87 11.30
C LYS A 95 3.46 -19.32 10.12
N TRP A 96 4.27 -20.37 10.33
CA TRP A 96 5.12 -20.89 9.28
C TRP A 96 4.35 -21.78 8.29
N GLY A 97 3.14 -22.22 8.65
CA GLY A 97 2.31 -23.13 7.85
C GLY A 97 3.03 -24.45 7.62
N ILE A 98 3.59 -25.03 8.68
CA ILE A 98 4.43 -26.23 8.60
C ILE A 98 3.57 -27.43 8.19
N GLY A 99 3.95 -28.11 7.11
CA GLY A 99 3.20 -29.23 6.53
C GLY A 99 2.55 -28.84 5.19
N LYS A 100 2.13 -29.83 4.41
CA LYS A 100 1.39 -29.61 3.17
C LYS A 100 -0.09 -29.38 3.44
N SER A 101 -0.72 -28.41 2.77
CA SER A 101 -2.13 -28.09 3.02
C SER A 101 -3.12 -29.20 2.66
N ASP A 102 -2.72 -30.18 1.83
CA ASP A 102 -3.54 -31.34 1.47
C ASP A 102 -3.40 -32.51 2.46
N LYS A 103 -2.37 -32.48 3.31
CA LYS A 103 -2.04 -33.60 4.21
C LYS A 103 -1.84 -33.19 5.67
N ASP A 104 -1.64 -31.92 5.98
CA ASP A 104 -1.28 -31.42 7.31
C ASP A 104 -0.12 -32.21 7.95
N ASN A 105 0.84 -32.62 7.12
CA ASN A 105 1.92 -33.55 7.49
C ASN A 105 3.17 -32.84 8.04
N GLY A 106 2.98 -31.78 8.84
CA GLY A 106 4.05 -30.96 9.40
C GLY A 106 4.49 -31.39 10.81
N LEU A 107 5.77 -31.24 11.14
CA LEU A 107 6.31 -31.50 12.48
C LEU A 107 7.27 -30.40 12.91
N LEU A 108 7.06 -29.83 14.10
CA LEU A 108 7.95 -28.85 14.72
C LEU A 108 8.57 -29.43 15.99
N LEU A 109 9.90 -29.35 16.11
CA LEU A 109 10.64 -29.56 17.35
C LEU A 109 11.21 -28.22 17.83
N LEU A 110 10.62 -27.67 18.88
CA LEU A 110 11.07 -26.45 19.55
C LEU A 110 11.92 -26.79 20.77
N ILE A 111 13.07 -26.14 20.90
CA ILE A 111 13.97 -26.20 22.05
C ILE A 111 14.14 -24.77 22.58
N SER A 112 13.74 -24.55 23.83
CA SER A 112 14.06 -23.34 24.59
C SER A 112 15.04 -23.68 25.71
N ARG A 113 16.30 -23.26 25.54
CA ARG A 113 17.40 -23.71 26.41
C ARG A 113 17.27 -23.21 27.85
N ASP A 114 17.05 -21.91 28.01
CA ASP A 114 17.05 -21.23 29.31
C ASP A 114 15.72 -21.44 30.06
N ASP A 115 14.64 -21.76 29.34
CA ASP A 115 13.37 -22.19 29.93
C ASP A 115 13.36 -23.69 30.25
N ARG A 116 14.42 -24.41 29.86
CA ARG A 116 14.55 -25.88 29.98
C ARG A 116 13.33 -26.61 29.45
N ALA A 117 12.81 -26.14 28.32
CA ALA A 117 11.57 -26.64 27.72
C ALA A 117 11.81 -27.15 26.30
N VAL A 118 11.21 -28.30 25.99
CA VAL A 118 11.17 -28.87 24.64
C VAL A 118 9.73 -29.17 24.28
N GLN A 119 9.37 -28.90 23.03
CA GLN A 119 8.03 -29.13 22.53
C GLN A 119 8.09 -29.77 21.14
N ILE A 120 7.44 -30.91 20.98
CA ILE A 120 7.12 -31.50 19.67
C ILE A 120 5.68 -31.14 19.35
N ARG A 121 5.44 -30.57 18.17
CA ARG A 121 4.11 -30.29 17.62
C ARG A 121 3.94 -31.00 16.29
N THR A 122 2.79 -31.65 16.11
CA THR A 122 2.43 -32.37 14.89
C THR A 122 1.22 -31.72 14.25
N GLY A 123 1.20 -31.65 12.93
CA GLY A 123 -0.01 -31.34 12.17
C GLY A 123 -0.97 -32.52 12.17
N TYR A 124 -2.22 -32.27 11.80
CA TYR A 124 -3.30 -33.27 11.87
C TYR A 124 -2.97 -34.58 11.15
N GLY A 125 -2.31 -34.52 10.00
CA GLY A 125 -1.95 -35.72 9.23
C GLY A 125 -0.86 -36.57 9.85
N LEU A 126 -0.10 -36.04 10.81
CA LEU A 126 0.92 -36.79 11.53
C LEU A 126 0.43 -37.37 12.87
N GLU A 127 -0.74 -36.98 13.38
CA GLU A 127 -1.21 -37.45 14.70
C GLU A 127 -1.40 -38.98 14.75
N GLY A 128 -1.77 -39.60 13.63
CA GLY A 128 -1.87 -41.06 13.52
C GLY A 128 -0.53 -41.79 13.53
N VAL A 129 0.55 -41.13 13.10
CA VAL A 129 1.89 -41.72 12.94
C VAL A 129 2.81 -41.37 14.11
N VAL A 130 2.74 -40.12 14.58
CA VAL A 130 3.47 -39.59 15.73
C VAL A 130 2.46 -39.01 16.73
N PRO A 131 1.64 -39.87 17.38
CA PRO A 131 0.76 -39.43 18.45
C PRO A 131 1.57 -38.95 19.67
N ASP A 132 0.91 -38.23 20.57
CA ASP A 132 1.47 -37.65 21.80
C ASP A 132 2.29 -38.67 22.63
N ILE A 133 1.87 -39.94 22.66
CA ILE A 133 2.60 -41.01 23.36
C ILE A 133 3.98 -41.25 22.74
N ILE A 134 4.09 -41.22 21.40
CA ILE A 134 5.38 -41.38 20.71
C ILE A 134 6.23 -40.13 20.90
N ALA A 135 5.66 -38.94 20.67
CA ALA A 135 6.36 -37.67 20.87
C ALA A 135 6.90 -37.54 22.31
N GLY A 136 6.06 -37.84 23.31
CA GLY A 136 6.44 -37.80 24.72
C GLY A 136 7.48 -38.85 25.09
N ARG A 137 7.47 -40.02 24.44
CA ARG A 137 8.52 -41.03 24.61
C ARG A 137 9.86 -40.55 24.03
N VAL A 138 9.86 -39.96 22.83
CA VAL A 138 11.08 -39.37 22.24
C VAL A 138 11.67 -38.31 23.17
N ILE A 139 10.84 -37.43 23.73
CA ILE A 139 11.29 -36.40 24.68
C ILE A 139 11.92 -37.05 25.92
N ARG A 140 11.24 -38.01 26.55
CA ARG A 140 11.72 -38.64 27.80
C ARG A 140 12.97 -39.50 27.61
N ASP A 141 13.06 -40.22 26.49
CA ASP A 141 14.08 -41.26 26.29
C ASP A 141 15.31 -40.72 25.55
N GLU A 142 15.12 -39.82 24.57
CA GLU A 142 16.21 -39.30 23.72
C GLU A 142 16.66 -37.90 24.14
N ILE A 143 15.72 -37.00 24.45
CA ILE A 143 16.03 -35.56 24.66
C ILE A 143 16.44 -35.28 26.10
N VAL A 144 15.54 -35.52 27.06
CA VAL A 144 15.72 -35.13 28.47
C VAL A 144 17.02 -35.66 29.08
N PRO A 145 17.42 -36.93 28.91
CA PRO A 145 18.64 -37.44 29.53
C PRO A 145 19.91 -36.75 29.00
N ARG A 146 19.93 -36.39 27.71
CA ARG A 146 21.07 -35.75 27.07
C ARG A 146 21.14 -34.26 27.41
N PHE A 147 20.00 -33.58 27.40
CA PHE A 147 19.93 -32.15 27.72
C PHE A 147 20.29 -31.89 29.19
N ARG A 148 19.98 -32.80 30.12
CA ARG A 148 20.47 -32.75 31.51
C ARG A 148 21.99 -32.74 31.62
N ASN A 149 22.68 -33.37 30.66
CA ASN A 149 24.14 -33.42 30.59
C ASN A 149 24.73 -32.32 29.71
N GLY A 150 23.91 -31.38 29.21
CA GLY A 150 24.34 -30.31 28.30
C GLY A 150 24.56 -30.75 26.84
N ASP A 151 24.22 -31.99 26.50
CA ASP A 151 24.35 -32.54 25.13
C ASP A 151 23.10 -32.18 24.28
N TYR A 152 22.97 -30.90 23.92
CA TYR A 152 21.86 -30.41 23.10
C TYR A 152 21.91 -30.94 21.66
N ASP A 153 23.12 -31.02 21.10
CA ASP A 153 23.35 -31.54 19.75
C ASP A 153 22.93 -33.00 19.63
N GLY A 154 23.45 -33.87 20.52
CA GLY A 154 23.15 -35.28 20.52
C GLY A 154 21.69 -35.58 20.83
N GLY A 155 21.06 -34.82 21.74
CA GLY A 155 19.63 -34.98 22.05
C GLY A 155 18.73 -34.63 20.87
N THR A 156 19.04 -33.54 20.17
CA THR A 156 18.26 -33.11 19.00
C THR A 156 18.42 -34.07 17.83
N LEU A 157 19.65 -34.52 17.55
CA LEU A 157 19.94 -35.51 16.51
C LEU A 157 19.26 -36.86 16.81
N ALA A 158 19.33 -37.35 18.04
CA ALA A 158 18.68 -38.59 18.44
C ALA A 158 17.16 -38.51 18.26
N ALA A 159 16.54 -37.39 18.68
CA ALA A 159 15.11 -37.16 18.51
C ALA A 159 14.69 -37.13 17.04
N VAL A 160 15.37 -36.36 16.19
CA VAL A 160 15.07 -36.28 14.75
C VAL A 160 15.24 -37.64 14.08
N ASN A 161 16.29 -38.40 14.42
CA ASN A 161 16.47 -39.76 13.89
C ASN A 161 15.35 -40.71 14.32
N ARG A 162 14.93 -40.65 15.60
CA ARG A 162 13.86 -41.50 16.11
C ARG A 162 12.51 -41.18 15.47
N LEU A 163 12.18 -39.89 15.35
CA LEU A 163 10.97 -39.43 14.65
C LEU A 163 11.00 -39.82 13.16
N SER A 164 12.14 -39.61 12.50
CA SER A 164 12.32 -40.01 11.09
C SER A 164 12.12 -41.51 10.90
N ALA A 165 12.60 -42.35 11.82
CA ALA A 165 12.43 -43.79 11.73
C ALA A 165 10.95 -44.22 11.82
N VAL A 166 10.15 -43.54 12.66
CA VAL A 166 8.70 -43.77 12.76
C VAL A 166 7.99 -43.31 11.48
N ILE A 167 8.36 -42.15 10.95
CA ILE A 167 7.74 -41.56 9.76
C ILE A 167 8.10 -42.32 8.47
N LEU A 168 9.29 -42.91 8.41
CA LEU A 168 9.76 -43.70 7.27
C LEU A 168 9.22 -45.13 7.24
N ASP A 169 8.43 -45.54 8.24
CA ASP A 169 7.81 -46.86 8.26
C ASP A 169 6.95 -47.05 6.98
N PRO A 170 7.21 -48.09 6.17
CA PRO A 170 6.47 -48.33 4.93
C PRO A 170 4.96 -48.46 5.11
N SER A 171 4.48 -48.87 6.29
CA SER A 171 3.05 -49.08 6.56
C SER A 171 2.23 -47.78 6.60
N VAL A 172 2.86 -46.64 6.90
CA VAL A 172 2.20 -45.33 7.02
C VAL A 172 2.69 -44.32 5.97
N ARG A 173 3.82 -44.63 5.31
CA ARG A 173 4.45 -43.74 4.33
C ARG A 173 3.52 -43.28 3.22
N GLU A 174 2.71 -44.18 2.66
CA GLU A 174 1.82 -43.85 1.54
C GLU A 174 0.73 -42.83 1.94
N GLU A 175 0.26 -42.89 3.20
CA GLU A 175 -0.76 -41.97 3.71
C GLU A 175 -0.23 -40.54 3.87
N LEU A 176 1.06 -40.42 4.21
CA LEU A 176 1.77 -39.16 4.44
C LEU A 176 2.22 -38.44 3.16
N MET A 177 2.25 -39.14 2.01
CA MET A 177 2.70 -38.56 0.73
C MET A 177 1.67 -37.57 0.19
N SER A 178 2.07 -36.30 0.09
CA SER A 178 1.30 -35.22 -0.51
C SER A 178 1.33 -35.27 -2.05
N ALA A 179 0.26 -34.78 -2.67
CA ALA A 179 0.21 -34.55 -4.12
C ALA A 179 0.97 -33.27 -4.52
N GLN A 180 1.26 -32.39 -3.56
CA GLN A 180 2.03 -31.16 -3.78
C GLN A 180 3.53 -31.46 -3.84
N LYS A 181 4.24 -30.78 -4.75
CA LYS A 181 5.70 -30.91 -4.83
C LYS A 181 6.38 -30.21 -3.66
N ASN A 182 7.53 -30.73 -3.23
CA ASN A 182 8.42 -30.04 -2.31
C ASN A 182 8.87 -28.70 -2.93
N ASP A 183 8.97 -27.66 -2.10
CA ASP A 183 9.26 -26.29 -2.53
C ASP A 183 8.33 -25.71 -3.62
N THR A 184 7.07 -26.14 -3.68
CA THR A 184 6.08 -25.40 -4.49
C THR A 184 6.04 -23.98 -3.95
N PRO A 185 6.46 -22.95 -4.71
CA PRO A 185 6.44 -21.59 -4.23
C PRO A 185 4.99 -21.29 -3.83
N LYS A 186 4.79 -20.84 -2.60
CA LYS A 186 3.54 -20.18 -2.22
C LYS A 186 3.45 -18.97 -3.15
N SER A 187 2.73 -19.10 -4.26
CA SER A 187 2.30 -17.92 -4.97
C SER A 187 1.55 -17.12 -3.93
N ILE A 188 1.93 -15.86 -3.77
CA ILE A 188 1.29 -14.92 -2.87
C ILE A 188 -0.07 -14.56 -3.49
N SER A 189 -0.93 -15.56 -3.68
CA SER A 189 -2.20 -15.46 -4.43
C SER A 189 -3.36 -16.23 -3.83
N ASP A 190 -3.20 -17.03 -2.76
CA ASP A 190 -4.34 -17.69 -2.09
C ASP A 190 -5.16 -16.74 -1.19
N GLY A 191 -5.45 -15.56 -1.71
CA GLY A 191 -6.36 -14.60 -1.08
C GLY A 191 -6.71 -13.39 -1.94
N PHE A 192 -6.08 -13.17 -3.09
CA PHE A 192 -6.44 -12.09 -4.02
C PHE A 192 -5.73 -12.31 -5.38
N ASP A 193 -6.40 -12.93 -6.35
CA ASP A 193 -5.86 -13.13 -7.70
C ASP A 193 -5.72 -11.79 -8.41
N GLY A 194 -4.48 -11.26 -8.42
CA GLY A 194 -4.16 -9.99 -9.04
C GLY A 194 -4.53 -9.93 -10.52
N GLU A 195 -4.52 -11.06 -11.24
CA GLU A 195 -4.97 -11.13 -12.63
C GLU A 195 -6.48 -10.92 -12.78
N GLU A 196 -7.30 -11.51 -11.89
CA GLU A 196 -8.75 -11.30 -11.92
C GLU A 196 -9.12 -9.86 -11.57
N VAL A 197 -8.46 -9.30 -10.54
CA VAL A 197 -8.66 -7.92 -10.12
C VAL A 197 -8.21 -6.94 -11.21
N PHE A 198 -7.07 -7.20 -11.83
CA PHE A 198 -6.55 -6.38 -12.92
C PHE A 198 -7.43 -6.49 -14.18
N SER A 199 -7.92 -7.68 -14.51
CA SER A 199 -8.87 -7.91 -15.61
C SER A 199 -10.20 -7.21 -15.36
N PHE A 200 -10.74 -7.29 -14.15
CA PHE A 200 -11.93 -6.57 -13.74
C PHE A 200 -11.72 -5.05 -13.82
N PHE A 201 -10.58 -4.56 -13.33
CA PHE A 201 -10.19 -3.15 -13.44
C PHE A 201 -10.12 -2.69 -14.90
N LEU A 202 -9.45 -3.45 -15.78
CA LEU A 202 -9.34 -3.10 -17.21
C LEU A 202 -10.70 -3.06 -17.90
N LYS A 203 -11.59 -4.02 -17.62
CA LYS A 203 -12.96 -4.04 -18.16
C LYS A 203 -13.76 -2.84 -17.66
N GLY A 204 -13.67 -2.53 -16.36
CA GLY A 204 -14.30 -1.35 -15.76
C GLY A 204 -13.76 -0.05 -16.35
N ALA A 205 -12.44 0.07 -16.49
CA ALA A 205 -11.76 1.21 -17.08
C ALA A 205 -12.17 1.44 -18.54
N LEU A 206 -12.30 0.36 -19.33
CA LEU A 206 -12.80 0.41 -20.70
C LEU A 206 -14.26 0.89 -20.74
N ALA A 207 -15.13 0.37 -19.88
CA ALA A 207 -16.53 0.80 -19.81
C ALA A 207 -16.66 2.30 -19.47
N ILE A 208 -15.89 2.78 -18.48
CA ILE A 208 -15.83 4.20 -18.11
C ILE A 208 -15.35 5.06 -19.27
N ALA A 209 -14.30 4.63 -19.99
CA ALA A 209 -13.79 5.35 -21.15
C ALA A 209 -14.82 5.43 -22.30
N LEU A 210 -15.58 4.36 -22.54
CA LEU A 210 -16.66 4.34 -23.55
C LEU A 210 -17.83 5.25 -23.16
N ILE A 211 -18.21 5.28 -21.89
CA ILE A 211 -19.24 6.20 -21.37
C ILE A 211 -18.77 7.64 -21.55
N MET A 212 -17.52 7.94 -21.17
CA MET A 212 -16.94 9.28 -21.34
C MET A 212 -16.91 9.69 -22.82
N LEU A 213 -16.58 8.77 -23.72
CA LEU A 213 -16.63 8.99 -25.17
C LEU A 213 -18.05 9.32 -25.66
N ALA A 214 -19.07 8.58 -25.20
CA ALA A 214 -20.46 8.82 -25.55
C ALA A 214 -20.93 10.21 -25.08
N ILE A 215 -20.56 10.61 -23.86
CA ILE A 215 -20.83 11.95 -23.32
C ILE A 215 -20.17 13.03 -24.18
N ILE A 216 -18.89 12.86 -24.53
CA ILE A 216 -18.18 13.81 -25.39
C ILE A 216 -18.86 13.93 -26.77
N ILE A 217 -19.25 12.81 -27.37
CA ILE A 217 -19.96 12.80 -28.66
C ILE A 217 -21.29 13.54 -28.56
N TYR A 218 -22.04 13.34 -27.47
CA TYR A 218 -23.28 14.06 -27.20
C TYR A 218 -23.04 15.57 -27.10
N TYR A 219 -22.07 16.02 -26.31
CA TYR A 219 -21.71 17.43 -26.16
C TYR A 219 -21.23 18.07 -27.48
N ILE A 220 -20.46 17.34 -28.29
CA ILE A 220 -20.02 17.81 -29.61
C ILE A 220 -21.20 17.99 -30.56
N ARG A 221 -22.21 17.11 -30.47
CA ARG A 221 -23.43 17.18 -31.28
C ARG A 221 -24.38 18.28 -30.82
N SER A 222 -24.62 18.41 -29.51
CA SER A 222 -25.51 19.43 -28.95
C SER A 222 -24.99 20.85 -29.16
N SER A 223 -23.67 21.03 -29.16
CA SER A 223 -23.01 22.34 -29.35
C SER A 223 -22.96 22.85 -30.80
N ARG A 224 -23.59 22.18 -31.76
CA ARG A 224 -23.50 22.53 -33.20
C ARG A 224 -24.11 23.88 -33.57
N ARG A 225 -25.05 24.40 -32.78
CA ARG A 225 -25.79 25.65 -33.05
C ARG A 225 -25.31 26.84 -32.20
N MET A 226 -24.33 26.62 -31.33
CA MET A 226 -23.78 27.67 -30.46
C MET A 226 -22.73 28.50 -31.21
N ASP A 227 -22.55 29.75 -30.78
CA ASP A 227 -21.40 30.56 -31.19
C ASP A 227 -20.07 29.89 -30.79
N ASP A 228 -18.97 30.17 -31.49
CA ASP A 228 -17.70 29.46 -31.29
C ASP A 228 -17.13 29.62 -29.88
N VAL A 229 -17.26 30.81 -29.28
CA VAL A 229 -16.75 31.07 -27.92
C VAL A 229 -17.60 30.30 -26.91
N GLU A 230 -18.92 30.33 -27.07
CA GLU A 230 -19.86 29.59 -26.22
C GLU A 230 -19.70 28.09 -26.37
N ARG A 231 -19.50 27.62 -27.60
CA ARG A 231 -19.23 26.23 -27.94
C ARG A 231 -17.95 25.73 -27.30
N TRP A 232 -16.86 26.49 -27.40
CA TRP A 232 -15.60 26.15 -26.76
C TRP A 232 -15.78 26.07 -25.24
N ARG A 233 -16.46 27.05 -24.65
CA ARG A 233 -16.75 27.10 -23.20
C ARG A 233 -17.57 25.91 -22.75
N TYR A 234 -18.60 25.55 -23.52
CA TYR A 234 -19.46 24.41 -23.26
C TYR A 234 -18.67 23.09 -23.28
N LEU A 235 -17.79 22.89 -24.28
CA LEU A 235 -16.92 21.72 -24.35
C LEU A 235 -15.84 21.69 -23.25
N ASN A 236 -15.30 22.86 -22.87
CA ASN A 236 -14.27 22.98 -21.83
C ASN A 236 -14.76 22.49 -20.45
N THR A 237 -16.07 22.48 -20.21
CA THR A 237 -16.64 21.91 -18.98
C THR A 237 -16.29 20.42 -18.78
N LEU A 238 -16.09 19.69 -19.88
CA LEU A 238 -15.70 18.27 -19.85
C LEU A 238 -14.20 18.05 -19.80
N TRP A 239 -13.37 19.09 -19.99
CA TRP A 239 -11.93 18.91 -20.15
C TRP A 239 -11.27 18.33 -18.88
N VAL A 240 -11.56 18.89 -17.70
CA VAL A 240 -11.03 18.39 -16.42
C VAL A 240 -11.59 17.00 -16.08
N PRO A 241 -12.92 16.74 -16.14
CA PRO A 241 -13.44 15.39 -15.95
C PRO A 241 -12.82 14.35 -16.89
N ALA A 242 -12.64 14.68 -18.17
CA ALA A 242 -12.01 13.79 -19.15
C ALA A 242 -10.54 13.51 -18.81
N ALA A 243 -9.79 14.51 -18.35
CA ALA A 243 -8.40 14.34 -17.90
C ALA A 243 -8.31 13.42 -16.67
N ILE A 244 -9.21 13.57 -15.70
CA ILE A 244 -9.29 12.68 -14.54
C ILE A 244 -9.58 11.25 -14.97
N VAL A 245 -10.54 11.04 -15.88
CA VAL A 245 -10.86 9.71 -16.42
C VAL A 245 -9.65 9.11 -17.15
N ALA A 246 -8.93 9.90 -17.95
CA ALA A 246 -7.73 9.43 -18.64
C ALA A 246 -6.65 8.92 -17.67
N PHE A 247 -6.43 9.64 -16.57
CA PHE A 247 -5.48 9.24 -15.52
C PHE A 247 -5.98 8.02 -14.73
N ALA A 248 -7.22 8.05 -14.26
CA ALA A 248 -7.81 6.99 -13.42
C ALA A 248 -7.94 5.64 -14.14
N THR A 249 -8.00 5.64 -15.47
CA THR A 249 -8.10 4.43 -16.30
C THR A 249 -6.76 3.96 -16.86
N LEU A 250 -5.64 4.42 -16.28
CA LEU A 250 -4.28 4.10 -16.71
C LEU A 250 -4.04 4.35 -18.21
N GLY A 251 -4.63 5.43 -18.74
CA GLY A 251 -4.43 5.86 -20.12
C GLY A 251 -5.47 5.37 -21.13
N ILE A 252 -6.36 4.42 -20.81
CA ILE A 252 -7.42 4.00 -21.74
C ILE A 252 -8.35 5.19 -22.08
N GLY A 253 -8.67 6.01 -21.09
CA GLY A 253 -9.42 7.26 -21.24
C GLY A 253 -8.68 8.38 -21.96
N ALA A 254 -7.41 8.21 -22.34
CA ALA A 254 -6.67 9.21 -23.12
C ALA A 254 -7.28 9.39 -24.52
N ILE A 255 -7.89 8.35 -25.10
CA ILE A 255 -8.55 8.41 -26.41
C ILE A 255 -9.69 9.43 -26.43
N PRO A 256 -10.74 9.32 -25.57
CA PRO A 256 -11.79 10.33 -25.52
C PRO A 256 -11.27 11.72 -25.17
N PHE A 257 -10.29 11.82 -24.26
CA PHE A 257 -9.66 13.10 -23.91
C PHE A 257 -8.97 13.77 -25.12
N ALA A 258 -8.25 13.01 -25.93
CA ALA A 258 -7.61 13.50 -27.15
C ALA A 258 -8.64 13.97 -28.18
N ILE A 259 -9.75 13.24 -28.35
CA ILE A 259 -10.84 13.63 -29.25
C ILE A 259 -11.46 14.97 -28.81
N LEU A 260 -11.75 15.13 -27.51
CA LEU A 260 -12.27 16.38 -26.96
C LEU A 260 -11.29 17.54 -27.17
N SER A 261 -10.02 17.35 -26.81
CA SER A 261 -8.97 18.36 -26.95
C SER A 261 -8.76 18.78 -28.40
N TRP A 262 -8.70 17.81 -29.32
CA TRP A 262 -8.61 18.07 -30.76
C TRP A 262 -9.82 18.86 -31.27
N LYS A 263 -11.04 18.48 -30.84
CA LYS A 263 -12.24 19.18 -31.26
C LYS A 263 -12.29 20.61 -30.74
N MET A 264 -11.90 20.83 -29.48
CA MET A 264 -11.80 22.17 -28.89
C MET A 264 -10.77 23.04 -29.62
N HIS A 265 -9.58 22.49 -29.88
CA HIS A 265 -8.54 23.16 -30.67
C HIS A 265 -9.05 23.53 -32.07
N ARG A 266 -9.81 22.63 -32.72
CA ARG A 266 -10.42 22.90 -34.02
C ARG A 266 -11.47 24.01 -33.95
N VAL A 267 -12.29 24.10 -32.90
CA VAL A 267 -13.27 25.20 -32.74
C VAL A 267 -12.56 26.54 -32.57
N ARG A 268 -11.50 26.60 -31.76
CA ARG A 268 -10.74 27.83 -31.53
C ARG A 268 -10.01 28.30 -32.79
N ARG A 269 -9.33 27.40 -33.50
CA ARG A 269 -8.43 27.71 -34.62
C ARG A 269 -8.98 27.43 -36.02
N HIS A 270 -10.30 27.19 -36.16
CA HIS A 270 -10.87 27.07 -37.51
C HIS A 270 -10.72 28.38 -38.27
N ARG A 271 -10.64 28.27 -39.60
CA ARG A 271 -10.48 29.43 -40.48
C ARG A 271 -11.75 30.29 -40.43
N ARG A 272 -11.58 31.59 -40.17
CA ARG A 272 -12.67 32.57 -40.12
C ARG A 272 -12.67 33.46 -41.36
N SER A 273 -13.85 33.92 -41.75
CA SER A 273 -14.04 34.91 -42.81
C SER A 273 -14.48 36.23 -42.19
N CYS A 274 -13.93 37.34 -42.69
CA CYS A 274 -14.25 38.68 -42.23
C CYS A 274 -15.71 39.03 -42.54
N GLN A 275 -16.44 39.55 -41.54
CA GLN A 275 -17.85 39.94 -41.70
C GLN A 275 -18.04 41.13 -42.64
N HIS A 276 -17.03 42.00 -42.78
CA HIS A 276 -17.10 43.20 -43.60
C HIS A 276 -16.82 42.94 -45.09
N CYS A 277 -15.79 42.16 -45.41
CA CYS A 277 -15.33 41.99 -46.81
C CYS A 277 -15.30 40.53 -47.30
N GLY A 278 -15.63 39.56 -46.44
CA GLY A 278 -15.60 38.13 -46.78
C GLY A 278 -14.19 37.55 -46.99
N ALA A 279 -13.14 38.36 -46.85
CA ALA A 279 -11.76 37.90 -46.96
C ALA A 279 -11.38 36.99 -45.79
N ARG A 280 -10.35 36.16 -45.98
CA ARG A 280 -9.85 35.28 -44.93
C ARG A 280 -9.15 36.10 -43.86
N MET A 281 -9.45 35.79 -42.60
CA MET A 281 -8.77 36.39 -41.47
C MET A 281 -7.59 35.51 -41.04
N GLU A 282 -6.58 36.15 -40.50
CA GLU A 282 -5.37 35.52 -39.97
C GLU A 282 -5.36 35.68 -38.45
N LEU A 283 -5.00 34.60 -37.76
CA LEU A 283 -4.80 34.63 -36.31
C LEU A 283 -3.46 35.31 -36.06
N VAL A 284 -3.48 36.42 -35.32
CA VAL A 284 -2.28 37.13 -34.89
C VAL A 284 -1.57 36.27 -33.84
N ASP A 285 -0.24 36.28 -33.82
CA ASP A 285 0.51 35.57 -32.79
C ASP A 285 0.47 36.31 -31.45
N GLU A 286 0.70 35.55 -30.37
CA GLU A 286 0.63 35.98 -28.96
C GLU A 286 1.61 37.10 -28.57
N VAL A 287 2.53 37.49 -29.46
CA VAL A 287 3.45 38.61 -29.21
C VAL A 287 2.86 39.89 -29.79
N HIS A 288 2.32 39.82 -31.01
CA HIS A 288 1.80 40.98 -31.75
C HIS A 288 0.30 41.25 -31.50
N ASP A 289 -0.44 40.34 -30.88
CA ASP A 289 -1.83 40.56 -30.50
C ASP A 289 -2.02 41.71 -29.50
N ASN A 290 -1.03 41.95 -28.64
CA ASN A 290 -0.97 43.08 -27.70
C ASN A 290 -1.15 44.44 -28.38
N ASP A 291 -0.76 44.57 -29.66
CA ASP A 291 -0.94 45.81 -30.44
C ASP A 291 -2.42 46.13 -30.69
N TYR A 292 -3.30 45.13 -30.55
CA TYR A 292 -4.74 45.22 -30.79
C TYR A 292 -5.57 45.18 -29.51
N LEU A 293 -4.95 44.87 -28.36
CA LEU A 293 -5.62 44.76 -27.07
C LEU A 293 -5.64 46.09 -26.32
N THR A 294 -6.69 46.31 -25.52
CA THR A 294 -6.71 47.43 -24.57
C THR A 294 -5.76 47.16 -23.40
N PRO A 295 -5.29 48.19 -22.67
CA PRO A 295 -4.43 48.00 -21.50
C PRO A 295 -5.02 47.09 -20.42
N ALA A 296 -6.35 47.07 -20.31
CA ALA A 296 -7.06 46.18 -19.39
C ALA A 296 -6.97 44.71 -19.84
N GLN A 297 -7.14 44.44 -21.14
CA GLN A 297 -7.09 43.10 -21.73
C GLN A 297 -5.67 42.52 -21.73
N ASP A 298 -4.67 43.33 -22.11
CA ASP A 298 -3.24 42.96 -22.00
C ASP A 298 -2.88 42.59 -20.54
N LEU A 299 -3.40 43.34 -19.56
CA LEU A 299 -3.23 42.99 -18.15
C LEU A 299 -3.93 41.67 -17.79
N GLU A 300 -5.11 41.37 -18.33
CA GLU A 300 -5.81 40.10 -18.10
C GLU A 300 -5.01 38.90 -18.64
N GLU A 301 -4.37 39.03 -19.80
CA GLU A 301 -3.49 37.99 -20.38
C GLU A 301 -2.23 37.78 -19.56
N LYS A 302 -1.57 38.87 -19.16
CA LYS A 302 -0.41 38.82 -18.25
C LYS A 302 -0.73 38.12 -16.94
N LEU A 303 -1.96 38.29 -16.44
CA LEU A 303 -2.45 37.61 -15.24
C LEU A 303 -3.00 36.19 -15.51
N LYS A 304 -3.07 35.77 -16.78
CA LYS A 304 -3.66 34.51 -17.25
C LYS A 304 -5.11 34.32 -16.80
N SER A 305 -5.85 35.41 -16.63
CA SER A 305 -7.25 35.40 -16.21
C SER A 305 -8.20 35.29 -17.40
N VAL A 306 -7.84 35.90 -18.52
CA VAL A 306 -8.49 35.79 -19.82
C VAL A 306 -7.39 35.69 -20.88
N ASP A 307 -7.63 34.89 -21.90
CA ASP A 307 -6.76 34.62 -23.04
C ASP A 307 -7.52 35.10 -24.29
N TYR A 308 -6.99 36.07 -25.06
CA TYR A 308 -7.69 36.68 -26.19
C TYR A 308 -7.12 36.20 -27.52
N ASP A 309 -7.96 35.62 -28.38
CA ASP A 309 -7.56 35.39 -29.77
C ASP A 309 -7.89 36.62 -30.60
N VAL A 310 -6.87 37.23 -31.20
CA VAL A 310 -7.01 38.34 -32.15
C VAL A 310 -6.97 37.83 -33.58
N TRP A 311 -8.05 38.05 -34.33
CA TRP A 311 -8.13 37.76 -35.76
C TRP A 311 -8.07 39.05 -36.54
N HIS A 312 -7.09 39.18 -37.43
CA HIS A 312 -6.91 40.36 -38.26
C HIS A 312 -7.23 40.07 -39.74
N CYS A 313 -7.92 41.00 -40.41
CA CYS A 313 -8.23 40.91 -41.82
C CYS A 313 -7.24 41.72 -42.67
N PRO A 314 -6.40 41.09 -43.52
CA PRO A 314 -5.39 41.80 -44.30
C PRO A 314 -5.97 42.70 -45.41
N LYS A 315 -7.26 42.55 -45.77
CA LYS A 315 -7.87 43.36 -46.86
C LYS A 315 -8.54 44.64 -46.39
N CYS A 316 -9.19 44.62 -45.23
CA CYS A 316 -9.97 45.75 -44.74
C CYS A 316 -9.56 46.23 -43.34
N ALA A 317 -8.45 45.70 -42.80
CA ALA A 317 -7.89 46.00 -41.48
C ALA A 317 -8.85 45.78 -40.29
N GLN A 318 -10.00 45.14 -40.52
CA GLN A 318 -10.93 44.75 -39.47
C GLN A 318 -10.28 43.73 -38.54
N THR A 319 -10.46 43.93 -37.23
CA THR A 319 -9.93 43.04 -36.20
C THR A 319 -11.06 42.53 -35.32
N ASP A 320 -11.13 41.22 -35.13
CA ASP A 320 -12.12 40.55 -34.29
C ASP A 320 -11.41 39.90 -33.10
N ILE A 321 -11.82 40.24 -31.88
CA ILE A 321 -11.16 39.83 -30.62
C ILE A 321 -12.09 38.89 -29.86
N TYR A 322 -11.63 37.68 -29.52
CA TYR A 322 -12.43 36.67 -28.84
C TYR A 322 -11.86 36.32 -27.45
N PRO A 323 -12.60 36.58 -26.35
CA PRO A 323 -12.15 36.30 -25.00
C PRO A 323 -12.39 34.85 -24.55
N TYR A 324 -11.33 34.18 -24.08
CA TYR A 324 -11.36 32.85 -23.46
C TYR A 324 -11.02 32.93 -21.96
N VAL A 325 -12.06 32.97 -21.12
CA VAL A 325 -11.90 33.15 -19.67
C VAL A 325 -11.34 31.90 -19.00
N ASN A 326 -10.22 32.05 -18.28
CA ASN A 326 -9.65 31.02 -17.44
C ASN A 326 -10.32 31.03 -16.05
N ARG A 327 -11.26 30.10 -15.83
CA ARG A 327 -11.97 29.96 -14.55
C ARG A 327 -11.13 29.36 -13.43
N SER A 328 -10.00 28.73 -13.75
CA SER A 328 -9.08 28.18 -12.77
C SER A 328 -8.17 29.24 -12.16
N ALA A 329 -8.06 30.41 -12.79
CA ALA A 329 -7.32 31.54 -12.25
C ALA A 329 -8.08 32.18 -11.08
N ASN A 330 -7.37 32.57 -10.02
CA ASN A 330 -7.93 33.20 -8.81
C ASN A 330 -8.25 34.70 -9.03
N TYR A 331 -8.85 35.02 -10.18
CA TYR A 331 -9.27 36.36 -10.55
C TYR A 331 -10.76 36.38 -10.90
N ILE A 332 -11.44 37.42 -10.43
CA ILE A 332 -12.86 37.70 -10.70
C ILE A 332 -13.00 39.01 -11.47
N GLU A 333 -14.18 39.22 -12.06
CA GLU A 333 -14.53 40.45 -12.77
C GLU A 333 -14.68 41.61 -11.78
N CYS A 334 -14.05 42.75 -12.08
CA CYS A 334 -14.20 43.95 -11.27
C CYS A 334 -15.54 44.64 -11.58
N PRO A 335 -16.39 44.94 -10.58
CA PRO A 335 -17.67 45.62 -10.83
C PRO A 335 -17.53 47.08 -11.30
N ASN A 336 -16.33 47.67 -11.21
CA ASN A 336 -16.09 49.06 -11.61
C ASN A 336 -15.52 49.18 -13.03
N CYS A 337 -14.47 48.42 -13.35
CA CYS A 337 -13.80 48.50 -14.66
C CYS A 337 -14.08 47.31 -15.57
N HIS A 338 -14.89 46.32 -15.14
CA HIS A 338 -15.22 45.09 -15.87
C HIS A 338 -14.04 44.18 -16.28
N ALA A 339 -12.80 44.59 -16.05
CA ALA A 339 -11.63 43.74 -16.21
C ALA A 339 -11.58 42.65 -15.12
N ARG A 340 -11.28 41.43 -15.52
CA ARG A 340 -11.09 40.23 -14.71
C ARG A 340 -9.70 40.18 -14.08
N THR A 341 -9.37 41.20 -13.30
CA THR A 341 -8.05 41.38 -12.65
C THR A 341 -8.16 41.47 -11.13
N MET A 342 -9.35 41.20 -10.58
CA MET A 342 -9.63 41.35 -9.16
C MET A 342 -9.32 40.08 -8.38
N THR A 343 -8.47 40.17 -7.35
CA THR A 343 -8.00 39.03 -6.55
C THR A 343 -8.22 39.27 -5.06
N LEU A 344 -8.25 38.19 -4.27
CA LEU A 344 -8.43 38.28 -2.81
C LEU A 344 -7.17 38.91 -2.18
N SER A 345 -7.31 40.09 -1.56
CA SER A 345 -6.20 40.77 -0.88
C SER A 345 -6.14 40.47 0.61
N ASP A 346 -7.31 40.40 1.26
CA ASP A 346 -7.41 40.22 2.71
C ASP A 346 -8.73 39.52 3.06
N ARG A 347 -8.73 38.76 4.16
CA ARG A 347 -9.91 38.09 4.72
C ARG A 347 -9.99 38.41 6.19
N ARG A 348 -11.09 39.05 6.61
CA ARG A 348 -11.31 39.45 8.01
C ARG A 348 -12.53 38.75 8.57
N ILE A 349 -12.40 38.28 9.80
CA ILE A 349 -13.54 37.78 10.57
C ILE A 349 -14.11 38.98 11.33
N LEU A 350 -15.31 39.43 10.95
CA LEU A 350 -16.01 40.52 11.63
C LEU A 350 -16.58 40.04 12.97
N ARG A 351 -17.11 38.80 12.99
CA ARG A 351 -17.71 38.19 14.16
C ARG A 351 -17.36 36.71 14.23
N GLN A 352 -16.82 36.27 15.37
CA GLN A 352 -16.52 34.86 15.58
C GLN A 352 -17.80 34.02 15.75
N PRO A 353 -17.85 32.78 15.21
CA PRO A 353 -18.98 31.88 15.41
C PRO A 353 -19.01 31.34 16.84
N THR A 354 -20.22 31.24 17.40
CA THR A 354 -20.49 30.56 18.69
C THR A 354 -21.27 29.26 18.44
N THR A 355 -21.57 28.50 19.49
CA THR A 355 -22.45 27.31 19.42
C THR A 355 -23.88 27.69 19.01
N HIS A 356 -24.33 28.89 19.40
CA HIS A 356 -25.71 29.34 19.19
C HIS A 356 -25.87 30.36 18.06
N ARG A 357 -24.78 30.92 17.51
CA ARG A 357 -24.84 31.97 16.48
C ARG A 357 -23.78 31.76 15.41
N GLU A 358 -24.16 32.02 14.16
CA GLU A 358 -23.24 32.03 13.03
C GLU A 358 -22.26 33.21 13.14
N GLY A 359 -21.01 32.95 12.73
CA GLY A 359 -20.00 33.97 12.57
C GLY A 359 -20.19 34.71 11.25
N GLU A 360 -19.51 35.84 11.11
CA GLU A 360 -19.54 36.66 9.90
C GLU A 360 -18.11 37.05 9.53
N GLY A 361 -17.76 36.84 8.27
CA GLY A 361 -16.50 37.25 7.68
C GLY A 361 -16.71 38.15 6.47
N VAL A 362 -15.66 38.88 6.10
CA VAL A 362 -15.61 39.69 4.88
C VAL A 362 -14.33 39.36 4.12
N ASP A 363 -14.50 39.01 2.85
CA ASP A 363 -13.42 38.88 1.87
C ASP A 363 -13.25 40.23 1.16
N ILE A 364 -12.04 40.79 1.25
CA ILE A 364 -11.66 42.05 0.60
C ILE A 364 -10.90 41.69 -0.68
N TYR A 365 -11.44 42.11 -1.81
CA TYR A 365 -10.84 41.95 -3.12
C TYR A 365 -10.23 43.26 -3.58
N TYR A 366 -9.10 43.19 -4.29
CA TYR A 366 -8.40 44.32 -4.89
C TYR A 366 -8.26 44.11 -6.39
N CYS A 367 -8.62 45.13 -7.17
CA CYS A 367 -8.49 45.14 -8.62
C CYS A 367 -7.10 45.65 -9.04
N ARG A 368 -6.34 44.83 -9.77
CA ARG A 368 -5.01 45.24 -10.26
C ARG A 368 -5.05 46.23 -11.42
N ASN A 369 -6.18 46.33 -12.13
CA ASN A 369 -6.34 47.27 -13.24
C ASN A 369 -6.68 48.70 -12.74
N CYS A 370 -7.77 48.86 -11.98
CA CYS A 370 -8.27 50.17 -11.57
C CYS A 370 -8.02 50.54 -10.10
N GLY A 371 -7.42 49.64 -9.31
CA GLY A 371 -7.14 49.86 -7.88
C GLY A 371 -8.36 49.79 -6.96
N ASN A 372 -9.56 49.53 -7.47
CA ASN A 372 -10.77 49.50 -6.65
C ASN A 372 -10.81 48.31 -5.69
N HIS A 373 -11.44 48.51 -4.53
CA HIS A 373 -11.68 47.46 -3.53
C HIS A 373 -13.14 47.01 -3.54
N HIS A 374 -13.38 45.72 -3.44
CA HIS A 374 -14.73 45.15 -3.33
C HIS A 374 -14.80 44.20 -2.14
N GLN A 375 -15.87 44.30 -1.35
CA GLN A 375 -16.04 43.51 -0.13
C GLN A 375 -17.20 42.55 -0.30
N LYS A 376 -16.94 41.25 -0.10
CA LYS A 376 -17.96 40.20 -0.12
C LYS A 376 -18.09 39.58 1.26
N ARG A 377 -19.26 39.71 1.87
CA ARG A 377 -19.56 39.09 3.17
C ARG A 377 -19.83 37.59 2.99
N PHE A 378 -19.35 36.79 3.93
CA PHE A 378 -19.63 35.36 4.00
C PHE A 378 -19.99 34.94 5.42
N GLY A 379 -20.97 34.05 5.55
CA GLY A 379 -21.36 33.45 6.83
C GLY A 379 -20.38 32.35 7.24
N ILE A 380 -20.04 32.29 8.52
CA ILE A 380 -19.25 31.21 9.11
C ILE A 380 -20.21 30.32 9.92
N GLN A 381 -20.22 29.04 9.60
CA GLN A 381 -21.06 28.05 10.29
C GLN A 381 -20.82 28.08 11.81
N ARG A 382 -21.90 27.91 12.59
CA ARG A 382 -21.84 27.81 14.06
C ARG A 382 -20.91 26.67 14.49
N LYS A 383 -20.26 26.82 15.65
CA LYS A 383 -19.44 25.73 16.20
C LYS A 383 -20.35 24.55 16.55
N PRO A 384 -19.99 23.31 16.21
CA PRO A 384 -20.78 22.16 16.61
C PRO A 384 -20.80 22.06 18.13
N ASP A 385 -21.97 21.79 18.69
CA ASP A 385 -22.12 21.47 20.10
C ASP A 385 -21.26 20.22 20.39
N MET A 386 -20.44 20.25 21.44
CA MET A 386 -19.52 19.15 21.77
C MET A 386 -20.26 17.80 21.92
N GLU A 387 -21.52 17.84 22.36
CA GLU A 387 -22.39 16.66 22.47
C GLU A 387 -22.85 16.13 21.09
N ALA A 388 -23.06 17.00 20.10
CA ALA A 388 -23.46 16.61 18.74
C ALA A 388 -22.26 16.17 17.87
N ALA A 389 -21.07 16.73 18.11
CA ALA A 389 -19.83 16.35 17.41
C ALA A 389 -19.38 14.91 17.74
N ALA A 390 -19.64 14.45 18.98
CA ALA A 390 -19.36 13.07 19.41
C ALA A 390 -20.22 12.04 18.66
N ALA A 391 -21.48 12.37 18.32
CA ALA A 391 -22.37 11.48 17.56
C ALA A 391 -21.97 11.35 16.08
N GLY A 392 -21.42 12.40 15.46
CA GLY A 392 -20.97 12.38 14.07
C GLY A 392 -19.61 11.72 13.84
N ALA A 393 -18.73 11.75 14.85
CA ALA A 393 -17.40 11.14 14.77
C ALA A 393 -17.42 9.60 14.77
N VAL A 394 -18.46 8.98 15.34
CA VAL A 394 -18.63 7.52 15.38
C VAL A 394 -18.98 6.92 14.00
N LEU A 395 -19.64 7.69 13.12
CA LEU A 395 -19.99 7.25 11.77
C LEU A 395 -18.83 7.40 10.76
N GLY A 396 -17.92 8.35 10.97
CA GLY A 396 -16.76 8.57 10.08
C GLY A 396 -15.58 7.62 10.32
N SER A 397 -15.52 6.94 11.47
CA SER A 397 -14.43 6.03 11.83
C SER A 397 -14.61 4.59 11.37
N MET A 398 -15.77 4.21 10.81
CA MET A 398 -16.01 2.85 10.31
C MET A 398 -15.58 2.62 8.86
N LEU A 399 -15.17 3.66 8.13
CA LEU A 399 -14.71 3.53 6.74
C LEU A 399 -13.41 4.31 6.52
N GLY A 400 -12.28 3.68 6.85
CA GLY A 400 -10.99 4.10 6.30
C GLY A 400 -9.82 4.08 7.27
N ARG A 401 -9.29 2.89 7.57
CA ARG A 401 -7.87 2.73 7.93
C ARG A 401 -7.37 1.29 7.79
N ARG A 402 -7.40 0.74 6.56
CA ARG A 402 -6.42 -0.30 6.17
C ARG A 402 -5.22 0.40 5.56
N ARG A 403 -4.25 0.76 6.40
CA ARG A 403 -2.92 1.20 6.01
C ARG A 403 -2.11 -0.06 5.66
N GLY A 404 -2.22 -0.51 4.42
CA GLY A 404 -1.35 -1.56 3.87
C GLY A 404 0.03 -0.97 3.59
N GLY A 405 1.02 -1.39 4.36
CA GLY A 405 2.42 -1.05 4.11
C GLY A 405 2.91 -1.79 2.87
N PHE A 406 3.27 -1.05 1.82
CA PHE A 406 4.06 -1.56 0.71
C PHE A 406 5.52 -1.65 1.16
N GLY A 407 5.92 -2.84 1.62
CA GLY A 407 7.30 -3.23 1.77
C GLY A 407 7.76 -3.96 0.51
N GLY A 408 8.44 -3.24 -0.38
CA GLY A 408 9.17 -3.86 -1.48
C GLY A 408 10.41 -4.57 -0.94
N GLY A 409 10.51 -5.87 -1.19
CA GLY A 409 11.68 -6.69 -0.87
C GLY A 409 11.96 -7.62 -2.05
N GLY A 410 13.16 -7.49 -2.62
CA GLY A 410 13.61 -8.18 -3.82
C GLY A 410 13.53 -9.70 -3.72
N GLY A 411 13.34 -10.33 -4.88
CA GLY A 411 13.30 -11.77 -5.03
C GLY A 411 14.61 -12.42 -4.59
N PHE A 412 14.50 -13.34 -3.64
CA PHE A 412 15.48 -14.39 -3.38
C PHE A 412 14.73 -15.72 -3.33
N GLY A 413 15.28 -16.73 -3.99
CA GLY A 413 14.67 -18.04 -4.22
C GLY A 413 14.56 -18.90 -2.96
N GLY A 414 13.73 -18.48 -2.01
CA GLY A 414 13.33 -19.24 -0.84
C GLY A 414 12.46 -20.45 -1.15
N GLY A 415 12.42 -21.40 -0.21
CA GLY A 415 11.35 -22.39 -0.11
C GLY A 415 10.14 -21.80 0.62
N SER A 416 9.02 -22.50 0.63
CA SER A 416 7.87 -22.21 1.51
C SER A 416 7.34 -23.52 2.03
N PHE A 417 6.99 -23.55 3.32
CA PHE A 417 6.20 -24.65 3.87
C PHE A 417 4.79 -24.60 3.28
N GLY A 418 4.19 -25.78 3.13
CA GLY A 418 3.01 -26.03 2.30
C GLY A 418 1.66 -25.63 2.89
N GLY A 419 1.62 -24.95 4.04
CA GLY A 419 0.39 -24.41 4.64
C GLY A 419 -0.38 -25.37 5.55
N GLY A 420 0.30 -26.36 6.15
CA GLY A 420 -0.30 -27.30 7.10
C GLY A 420 -0.79 -26.64 8.39
N SER A 421 -1.77 -27.29 9.02
CA SER A 421 -2.41 -26.88 10.26
C SER A 421 -2.22 -27.93 11.37
N THR A 422 -2.33 -27.50 12.63
CA THR A 422 -2.21 -28.37 13.81
C THR A 422 -3.39 -28.16 14.74
N GLY A 423 -3.91 -29.25 15.32
CA GLY A 423 -4.94 -29.22 16.36
C GLY A 423 -4.39 -29.12 17.78
N GLY A 424 -3.06 -28.93 17.93
CA GLY A 424 -2.39 -29.02 19.22
C GLY A 424 -1.97 -30.45 19.60
N GLY A 425 -1.85 -31.37 18.65
CA GLY A 425 -1.19 -32.66 18.86
C GLY A 425 0.31 -32.53 19.13
N GLY A 426 0.90 -33.52 19.80
CA GLY A 426 2.31 -33.60 20.17
C GLY A 426 2.55 -33.71 21.68
N ALA A 427 3.77 -33.40 22.11
CA ALA A 427 4.14 -33.52 23.54
C ALA A 427 5.21 -32.50 23.93
N GLY A 428 5.13 -32.04 25.18
CA GLY A 428 6.11 -31.17 25.81
C GLY A 428 6.89 -31.87 26.92
N GLY A 429 8.05 -31.35 27.26
CA GLY A 429 8.81 -31.79 28.42
C GLY A 429 9.84 -30.78 28.88
N SER A 430 10.39 -31.00 30.08
CA SER A 430 11.43 -30.19 30.68
C SER A 430 12.56 -31.03 31.26
N TRP A 431 13.75 -30.44 31.45
CA TRP A 431 14.95 -31.18 31.86
C TRP A 431 15.72 -30.64 33.06
#